data_AF-A0A0V8JJ94-F1
#
_entry.id   AF-A0A0V8JJ94-F1
#
_cell.length_a   1.000
_cell.length_b   1.000
_cell.length_c   1.000
_cell.angle_alpha   90.00
_cell.angle_beta   90.00
_cell.angle_gamma   90.00
#
_symmetry.space_group_name_H-M   'P 1'
#
loop_
_entity.id
_entity.type
_entity.pdbx_description
1 polymer ?
#
loop_
_entity_poly.entity_id
_entity_poly.type
_entity_poly.pdbx_seq_one_letter_code
_entity_poly.pdbx_strand_id
1 'polypeptide(L)' 'MFLLGICLNAIAFVSLIMELSLVPIHARNAGDYLTVFLSEMHIFLFLIGVICVIVSFYMPVNSKK' A
#
# COMPACT_ATOMS: atom_id res chain seq x y z
N MET A 1 -2.48 -4.72 -15.81
CA MET A 1 -2.08 -4.98 -14.42
C MET A 1 -1.27 -3.83 -13.82
N PHE A 2 -0.53 -3.06 -14.63
CA PHE A 2 0.35 -1.99 -14.14
C PHE A 2 -0.42 -0.87 -13.43
N LEU A 3 -1.44 -0.34 -14.10
CA LEU A 3 -2.29 0.71 -13.57
C LEU A 3 -3.04 0.26 -12.30
N LEU A 4 -3.45 -1.02 -12.25
CA LEU A 4 -4.07 -1.62 -11.08
C LEU A 4 -3.10 -1.72 -9.88
N GLY A 5 -1.83 -2.07 -10.13
CA GLY A 5 -0.80 -2.06 -9.08
C GLY A 5 -0.50 -0.66 -8.55
N ILE A 6 -0.48 0.36 -9.41
CA ILE A 6 -0.35 1.77 -8.99
C ILE A 6 -1.56 2.20 -8.13
N CYS A 7 -2.78 1.85 -8.55
CA CYS A 7 -3.99 2.15 -7.78
C CYS A 7 -3.96 1.50 -6.39
N LEU A 8 -3.56 0.23 -6.28
CA LEU A 8 -3.45 -0.46 -4.99
C LEU A 8 -2.41 0.19 -4.07
N ASN A 9 -1.26 0.61 -4.61
CA ASN A 9 -0.26 1.36 -3.84
C ASN A 9 -0.78 2.72 -3.38
N ALA A 10 -1.51 3.43 -4.22
CA ALA A 10 -2.14 4.70 -3.85
C ALA A 10 -3.18 4.53 -2.73
N ILE A 11 -4.01 3.49 -2.82
CA ILE A 11 -5.02 3.16 -1.79
C ILE A 11 -4.32 2.80 -0.46
N ALA A 12 -3.25 2.01 -0.49
CA ALA A 12 -2.46 1.68 0.69
C ALA A 12 -1.94 2.95 1.38
N PHE A 13 -1.41 3.90 0.59
CA PHE A 13 -0.86 5.14 1.12
C PHE A 13 -1.94 6.07 1.70
N VAL A 14 -3.06 6.23 1.00
CA VAL A 14 -4.20 7.03 1.49
C VAL A 14 -4.77 6.44 2.77
N SER A 15 -4.91 5.12 2.84
CA SER A 15 -5.39 4.43 4.04
C SER A 15 -4.45 4.64 5.23
N LEU A 16 -3.13 4.67 4.99
CA LEU A 16 -2.13 4.90 6.05
C LEU A 16 -2.24 6.32 6.60
N ILE A 17 -2.38 7.31 5.71
CA ILE A 17 -2.56 8.72 6.11
C ILE A 17 -3.85 8.89 6.90
N MET A 18 -4.94 8.23 6.49
CA MET A 18 -6.20 8.29 7.24
C MET A 18 -6.06 7.73 8.65
N GLU A 19 -5.45 6.54 8.81
CA GLU A 19 -5.22 5.97 10.15
C GLU A 19 -4.29 6.84 11.00
N LEU A 20 -3.25 7.42 10.40
CA LEU A 20 -2.35 8.34 11.10
C LEU A 20 -3.06 9.64 11.54
N SER A 21 -4.05 10.09 10.77
CA SER A 21 -4.87 11.28 11.06
C SER A 21 -5.89 11.02 12.17
N LEU A 22 -6.38 9.78 12.29
CA LEU A 22 -7.31 9.34 13.34
C LEU A 22 -6.65 9.29 14.73
N VAL A 23 -5.32 9.17 14.82
CA VAL A 23 -4.64 9.16 16.12
C VAL A 23 -4.49 10.58 16.66
N PRO A 24 -5.07 10.91 17.82
CA PRO A 24 -5.11 12.26 18.37
C PRO A 24 -3.72 12.78 18.75
N ILE A 25 -3.40 14.00 18.32
CA ILE A 25 -2.07 14.62 18.45
C ILE A 25 -1.67 14.85 19.93
N HIS A 26 -2.64 15.10 20.82
CA HIS A 26 -2.39 15.57 22.19
C HIS A 26 -2.28 14.45 23.26
N ALA A 27 -2.40 13.17 22.88
CA ALA A 27 -2.34 12.03 23.81
C ALA A 27 -1.27 10.98 23.46
N ARG A 28 -0.28 11.34 22.63
CA ARG A 28 0.51 10.40 21.82
C ARG A 28 1.83 9.95 22.45
N ASN A 29 2.11 8.64 22.41
CA ASN A 29 3.46 8.07 22.53
C ASN A 29 3.96 7.55 21.17
N ALA A 30 5.27 7.44 20.98
CA ALA A 30 5.87 6.93 19.74
C ALA A 30 5.40 5.51 19.36
N GLY A 31 4.99 4.71 20.35
CA GLY A 31 4.44 3.37 20.15
C GLY A 31 3.11 3.34 19.40
N ASP A 32 2.28 4.38 19.54
CA ASP A 32 0.95 4.43 18.90
C ASP A 32 1.03 4.71 17.40
N TYR A 33 2.14 5.30 16.93
CA TYR A 33 2.42 5.41 15.50
C TYR A 33 2.95 4.10 14.95
N LEU A 34 3.79 3.41 15.73
CA LEU A 34 4.40 2.15 15.31
C LEU A 34 3.31 1.10 15.06
N THR A 35 2.28 1.03 15.89
CA THR A 35 1.14 0.12 15.70
C THR A 35 0.34 0.42 14.43
N VAL A 36 0.17 1.68 14.06
CA VAL A 36 -0.50 2.07 12.80
C VAL A 36 0.37 1.73 11.58
N PHE A 37 1.69 1.98 11.67
CA PHE A 37 2.63 1.62 10.59
C PHE A 37 2.80 0.10 10.42
N LEU A 38 2.64 -0.68 11.49
CA LEU A 38 2.65 -2.14 11.46
C LEU A 38 1.27 -2.76 11.20
N SER A 39 0.25 -1.94 10.92
CA SER A 39 -1.07 -2.43 10.52
C SER A 39 -0.92 -3.30 9.27
N GLU A 40 -1.35 -4.56 9.40
CA GLU A 40 -1.12 -5.58 8.39
C GLU A 40 -1.76 -5.21 7.04
N MET A 41 -2.89 -4.51 7.05
CA MET A 41 -3.65 -4.21 5.83
C MET A 41 -2.88 -3.35 4.84
N HIS A 42 -2.23 -2.28 5.28
CA HIS A 42 -1.51 -1.33 4.40
C HIS A 42 -0.29 -2.00 3.76
N ILE A 43 0.39 -2.85 4.54
CA ILE A 43 1.55 -3.61 4.11
C ILE A 43 1.13 -4.63 3.04
N PHE A 44 0.03 -5.36 3.26
CA PHE A 44 -0.49 -6.33 2.28
C PHE A 44 -0.93 -5.65 0.98
N LEU A 45 -1.65 -4.53 1.06
CA LEU A 45 -2.08 -3.76 -0.11
C LEU A 45 -0.88 -3.23 -0.92
N PHE A 46 0.15 -2.73 -0.24
CA PHE A 46 1.38 -2.28 -0.88
C PHE A 46 2.15 -3.43 -1.55
N LEU A 47 2.28 -4.57 -0.87
CA LEU A 47 2.96 -5.75 -1.40
C LEU A 47 2.27 -6.29 -2.66
N ILE A 48 0.94 -6.41 -2.62
CA ILE A 48 0.14 -6.84 -3.79
C ILE A 48 0.28 -5.83 -4.93
N GLY A 49 0.23 -4.53 -4.63
CA GLY A 49 0.42 -3.46 -5.60
C GLY A 49 1.78 -3.56 -6.32
N VAL A 50 2.87 -3.73 -5.56
CA VAL A 50 4.23 -3.93 -6.08
C VAL A 50 4.31 -5.19 -6.94
N ILE A 51 3.74 -6.32 -6.49
CA ILE A 51 3.71 -7.56 -7.28
C ILE A 51 2.97 -7.34 -8.60
N CYS A 52 1.82 -6.67 -8.60
CA CYS A 52 1.09 -6.35 -9.84
C CYS A 52 1.90 -5.47 -10.79
N VAL A 53 2.67 -4.52 -10.27
CA VAL A 53 3.57 -3.68 -11.08
C VAL A 53 4.69 -4.53 -11.69
N ILE A 54 5.37 -5.35 -10.88
CA ILE A 54 6.45 -6.26 -11.32
C ILE A 54 5.91 -7.20 -12.40
N VAL A 55 4.83 -7.93 -12.13
CA VAL A 55 4.21 -8.85 -13.10
C VAL A 55 3.86 -8.14 -14.41
N SER A 56 3.47 -6.87 -14.38
CA SER A 56 3.17 -6.12 -15.60
C SER A 56 4.37 -5.81 -16.48
N PHE A 57 5.57 -5.70 -15.89
CA PHE A 57 6.81 -5.54 -16.65
C PHE A 57 7.39 -6.88 -17.12
N TYR A 58 7.27 -7.93 -16.31
CA TYR A 58 7.83 -9.25 -16.60
C TYR A 58 6.91 -10.17 -17.41
N MET A 59 5.62 -9.84 -17.51
CA MET A 59 4.63 -10.57 -18.29
C MET A 59 4.21 -9.70 -19.49
N PRO A 60 5.03 -9.62 -20.56
CA PRO A 60 4.69 -8.85 -21.74
C PRO A 60 3.43 -9.44 -22.38
N VAL A 61 2.44 -8.59 -22.62
CA VAL A 61 1.14 -8.92 -23.26
C VAL A 61 1.30 -9.36 -24.73
N ASN A 62 2.54 -9.54 -25.21
CA ASN A 62 2.87 -9.98 -26.57
C ASN A 62 3.43 -11.41 -26.61
N SER A 63 2.70 -12.38 -26.06
CA SER A 63 2.85 -13.79 -26.47
C SER A 63 1.58 -14.26 -27.19
N LYS A 64 1.23 -13.58 -28.28
CA LYS A 64 0.48 -14.16 -29.39
C LYS A 64 1.06 -13.61 -30.70
N LYS A 65 1.90 -14.43 -31.33
CA LYS A 65 1.98 -14.51 -32.79
C LYS A 65 0.63 -14.97 -33.33
#